data_AF-A0A7S0NJM8-F1
#
_entry.id   AF-A0A7S0NJM8-F1
#
_cell.length_a   1.000
_cell.length_b   1.000
_cell.length_c   1.000
_cell.angle_alpha   90.00
_cell.angle_beta   90.00
_cell.angle_gamma   90.00
#
_symmetry.space_group_name_H-M   'P 1'
#
loop_
_entity.id
_entity.type
_entity.pdbx_description
1 polymer ?
#
loop_
_entity_poly.entity_id
_entity_poly.type
_entity_poly.pdbx_seq_one_letter_code
_entity_poly.pdbx_strand_id
1 'polypeptide(L)'
;VYFSAHWCPPCRQFTPIFGEIYKELKSRGKNFEVVFASSDRDEGSFAEYHGEQPWLAMPYANRDLKNKLSAKYKVQGIPTLVILDENGDVITKDGRSAVMKDPEAFPWTPPTLAEALGESFVRADGSEVSLASIAKSGANVGVYFSA
;
A
#
# COMPACT_ATOMS: atom_id res chain seq x y z
N VAL A 1 -0.42 7.28 2.26
CA VAL A 1 -0.65 8.25 1.14
C VAL A 1 -1.55 7.61 0.10
N TYR A 2 -2.68 8.25 -0.18
CA TYR A 2 -3.70 7.75 -1.10
C TYR A 2 -3.72 8.56 -2.40
N PHE A 3 -3.29 7.96 -3.50
CA PHE A 3 -3.34 8.55 -4.84
C PHE A 3 -4.65 8.16 -5.52
N SER A 4 -5.47 9.15 -5.82
CA SER A 4 -6.81 8.95 -6.34
C SER A 4 -7.29 10.16 -7.16
N ALA A 5 -8.46 10.06 -7.79
CA ALA A 5 -9.14 11.18 -8.45
C ALA A 5 -10.64 10.90 -8.60
N HIS A 6 -11.44 11.97 -8.66
CA HIS A 6 -12.89 11.89 -8.81
C HIS A 6 -13.28 11.26 -10.15
N TRP A 7 -12.60 11.64 -11.23
CA TRP A 7 -12.89 11.16 -12.59
C TRP A 7 -12.63 9.66 -12.78
N CYS A 8 -11.89 9.02 -11.88
CA CYS A 8 -11.46 7.63 -11.96
C CYS A 8 -12.53 6.66 -11.40
N PRO A 9 -13.16 5.80 -12.23
CA PRO A 9 -14.19 4.87 -11.76
C PRO A 9 -13.75 3.90 -10.64
N PRO A 10 -12.61 3.19 -10.75
CA PRO A 10 -12.18 2.29 -9.66
C PRO A 10 -11.83 3.05 -8.37
N CYS A 11 -11.49 4.33 -8.48
CA CYS A 11 -11.25 5.21 -7.33
C CYS A 11 -12.55 5.48 -6.58
N ARG A 12 -13.62 5.87 -7.29
CA ARG A 12 -14.95 6.08 -6.70
C ARG A 12 -15.53 4.82 -6.06
N GLN A 13 -15.17 3.63 -6.57
CA GLN A 13 -15.56 2.36 -5.95
C GLN A 13 -14.79 2.08 -4.65
N PHE A 14 -13.48 2.33 -4.62
CA PHE A 14 -12.65 2.04 -3.45
C PHE A 14 -12.81 3.04 -2.30
N THR A 15 -13.02 4.31 -2.61
CA THR A 15 -13.06 5.41 -1.62
C THR A 15 -14.06 5.22 -0.49
N PRO A 16 -15.36 4.93 -0.75
CA PRO A 16 -16.32 4.77 0.33
C PRO A 16 -15.98 3.57 1.22
N ILE A 17 -15.52 2.46 0.64
CA ILE A 17 -15.10 1.26 1.38
C ILE A 17 -13.93 1.61 2.30
N PHE A 18 -12.90 2.27 1.76
CA PHE A 18 -11.74 2.67 2.56
C PHE A 18 -12.10 3.72 3.61
N GLY A 19 -13.06 4.60 3.33
CA GLY A 19 -13.58 5.58 4.28
C GLY A 19 -14.22 4.94 5.51
N GLU A 20 -15.00 3.87 5.33
CA GLU A 20 -15.60 3.13 6.46
C GLU A 20 -14.54 2.37 7.27
N ILE A 21 -13.62 1.67 6.60
CA ILE A 21 -12.49 0.99 7.26
C ILE A 21 -11.65 1.99 8.06
N TYR A 22 -11.39 3.18 7.49
CA TYR A 22 -10.68 4.25 8.17
C TYR A 22 -11.36 4.65 9.47
N LYS A 23 -12.67 4.94 9.43
CA LYS A 23 -13.44 5.33 10.61
C LYS A 23 -13.46 4.22 11.67
N GLU A 24 -13.60 2.97 11.25
CA GLU A 24 -13.63 1.82 12.15
C GLU A 24 -12.28 1.60 12.84
N LEU A 25 -11.16 1.70 12.11
CA LEU A 25 -9.84 1.59 12.72
C LEU A 25 -9.57 2.73 13.70
N LYS A 26 -9.99 3.97 13.36
CA LYS A 26 -9.88 5.12 14.25
C LYS A 26 -10.74 4.95 15.51
N SER A 27 -11.96 4.41 15.40
CA SER A 27 -12.82 4.14 16.57
C SER A 27 -12.25 3.05 17.49
N ARG A 28 -11.49 2.10 16.93
CA ARG A 28 -10.71 1.09 17.67
C ARG A 28 -9.38 1.62 18.24
N GLY A 29 -9.12 2.92 18.14
CA GLY A 29 -7.93 3.57 18.70
C GLY A 29 -6.65 3.36 17.88
N LYS A 30 -6.75 2.91 16.62
CA LYS A 30 -5.57 2.84 15.74
C LYS A 30 -5.11 4.25 15.40
N ASN A 31 -3.83 4.53 15.65
CA ASN A 31 -3.25 5.84 15.40
C ASN A 31 -2.60 5.89 14.01
N PHE A 32 -3.33 6.40 13.03
CA PHE A 32 -2.84 6.63 11.68
C PHE A 32 -3.63 7.74 11.00
N GLU A 33 -3.13 8.20 9.86
CA GLU A 33 -3.78 9.20 9.03
C GLU A 33 -3.62 8.87 7.55
N VAL A 34 -4.58 9.29 6.73
CA VAL A 34 -4.52 9.21 5.28
C VAL A 34 -4.32 10.61 4.72
N VAL A 35 -3.38 10.73 3.78
CA VAL A 35 -3.17 11.96 3.02
C VAL A 35 -3.55 11.68 1.57
N PHE A 36 -4.63 12.30 1.11
CA PHE A 36 -5.09 12.27 -0.26
C PHE A 36 -4.16 13.10 -1.16
N ALA A 37 -3.56 12.44 -2.14
CA ALA A 37 -2.73 13.01 -3.19
C ALA A 37 -3.52 13.01 -4.51
N SER A 38 -4.32 14.05 -4.71
CA SER A 38 -5.26 14.16 -5.83
C SER A 38 -4.58 14.16 -7.20
N SER A 39 -5.17 13.39 -8.12
CA SER A 39 -4.88 13.40 -9.56
C SER A 39 -6.03 14.06 -10.35
N ASP A 40 -6.90 14.82 -9.68
CA ASP A 40 -7.94 15.61 -10.33
C ASP A 40 -7.32 16.72 -11.19
N ARG A 41 -8.09 17.10 -12.23
CA ARG A 41 -7.63 18.00 -13.30
C ARG A 41 -7.89 19.47 -13.00
N ASP A 42 -8.75 19.75 -12.03
CA ASP A 42 -9.08 21.07 -11.55
C ASP A 42 -9.37 21.05 -10.04
N GLU A 43 -9.36 22.23 -9.42
CA GLU A 43 -9.54 22.41 -7.97
C GLU A 43 -10.98 22.14 -7.52
N GLY A 44 -11.98 22.37 -8.38
CA GLY A 44 -13.38 22.10 -8.07
C GLY A 44 -13.66 20.61 -7.91
N SER A 45 -13.22 19.80 -8.89
CA SER A 45 -13.29 18.34 -8.84
C SER A 45 -12.54 17.78 -7.62
N PHE A 46 -11.40 18.37 -7.27
CA PHE A 46 -10.66 18.00 -6.06
C PHE A 46 -11.48 18.29 -4.79
N ALA A 47 -12.04 19.50 -4.68
CA ALA A 47 -12.77 19.92 -3.49
C ALA A 47 -14.04 19.10 -3.28
N GLU A 48 -14.78 18.83 -4.35
CA GLU A 48 -15.97 17.98 -4.32
C GLU A 48 -15.63 16.58 -3.78
N TYR A 49 -14.65 15.92 -4.38
CA TYR A 49 -14.31 14.55 -4.04
C TYR A 49 -13.58 14.41 -2.71
N HIS A 50 -12.76 15.40 -2.31
CA HIS A 50 -12.18 15.43 -0.97
C HIS A 50 -13.23 15.70 0.10
N GLY A 51 -14.28 16.47 -0.21
CA GLY A 51 -15.41 16.72 0.70
C GLY A 51 -16.16 15.45 1.11
N GLU A 52 -16.05 14.36 0.34
CA GLU A 52 -16.62 13.05 0.66
C GLU A 52 -15.70 12.18 1.54
N GLN A 53 -14.46 12.61 1.79
CA GLN A 53 -13.42 11.79 2.41
C GLN A 53 -13.15 12.19 3.87
N PRO A 54 -12.96 11.24 4.79
CA PRO A 54 -12.82 11.52 6.22
C PRO A 54 -11.38 11.91 6.66
N TRP A 55 -10.48 12.14 5.71
CA TRP A 55 -9.04 12.26 5.95
C TRP A 55 -8.42 13.52 5.33
N LEU A 56 -7.12 13.72 5.56
CA LEU A 56 -6.39 14.89 5.08
C LEU A 56 -6.15 14.85 3.57
N ALA A 57 -5.86 16.01 2.97
CA ALA A 57 -5.41 16.12 1.59
C ALA A 57 -4.14 16.97 1.48
N MET A 58 -3.30 16.63 0.51
CA MET A 58 -2.28 17.55 0.02
C MET A 58 -3.00 18.74 -0.66
N PRO A 59 -2.59 20.00 -0.39
CA PRO A 59 -3.18 21.15 -1.07
C PRO A 59 -3.13 20.99 -2.59
N TYR A 60 -4.24 21.23 -3.27
CA TYR A 60 -4.36 21.03 -4.71
C TYR A 60 -3.30 21.83 -5.50
N ALA A 61 -3.00 23.06 -5.07
CA ALA A 61 -1.97 23.91 -5.66
C ALA A 61 -0.56 23.29 -5.66
N ASN A 62 -0.25 22.33 -4.77
CA ASN A 62 1.07 21.72 -4.65
C ASN A 62 1.31 20.59 -5.68
N ARG A 63 1.04 20.88 -6.96
CA ARG A 63 1.10 19.90 -8.07
C ARG A 63 2.48 19.26 -8.22
N ASP A 64 3.55 20.07 -8.12
CA ASP A 64 4.92 19.57 -8.24
C ASP A 64 5.30 18.63 -7.09
N LEU A 65 4.86 18.93 -5.87
CA LEU A 65 5.08 18.07 -4.72
C LEU A 65 4.35 16.74 -4.89
N LYS A 66 3.08 16.78 -5.33
CA LYS A 66 2.31 15.57 -5.66
C LYS A 66 3.02 14.74 -6.72
N ASN A 67 3.55 15.36 -7.77
CA ASN A 67 4.26 14.68 -8.85
C ASN A 67 5.57 14.03 -8.36
N LYS A 68 6.37 14.73 -7.54
CA LYS A 68 7.56 14.17 -6.89
C LYS A 68 7.22 12.95 -6.02
N LEU A 69 6.11 13.02 -5.28
CA LEU A 69 5.65 11.90 -4.45
C LEU A 69 5.19 10.70 -5.29
N SER A 70 4.46 10.95 -6.37
CA SER A 70 4.06 9.94 -7.36
C SER A 70 5.28 9.23 -7.96
N ALA A 71 6.31 9.99 -8.32
CA ALA A 71 7.57 9.45 -8.85
C ALA A 71 8.35 8.64 -7.80
N LYS A 72 8.47 9.16 -6.56
CA LYS A 72 9.15 8.47 -5.44
C LYS A 72 8.59 7.07 -5.22
N TYR A 73 7.26 6.92 -5.22
CA TYR A 73 6.60 5.63 -5.00
C TYR A 73 6.31 4.85 -6.28
N LYS A 74 6.76 5.35 -7.45
CA LYS A 74 6.56 4.73 -8.76
C LYS A 74 5.08 4.42 -9.03
N VAL A 75 4.20 5.37 -8.72
CA VAL A 75 2.75 5.23 -8.95
C VAL A 75 2.48 5.23 -10.45
N GLN A 76 1.99 4.10 -10.98
CA GLN A 76 1.69 3.92 -12.41
C GLN A 76 0.19 4.00 -12.74
N GLY A 77 -0.67 3.94 -11.71
CA GLY A 77 -2.11 4.00 -11.87
C GLY A 77 -2.80 4.40 -10.57
N ILE A 78 -4.11 4.67 -10.65
CA ILE A 78 -4.96 4.98 -9.50
C ILE A 78 -6.20 4.06 -9.51
N PRO A 79 -6.75 3.69 -8.34
CA PRO A 79 -6.29 4.08 -7.00
C PRO A 79 -5.00 3.35 -6.57
N THR A 80 -4.04 4.11 -6.01
CA THR A 80 -2.84 3.55 -5.34
C THR A 80 -2.80 4.02 -3.89
N LEU A 81 -2.67 3.08 -2.94
CA LEU A 81 -2.48 3.40 -1.52
C LEU A 81 -1.10 2.90 -1.09
N VAL A 82 -0.24 3.84 -0.74
CA VAL A 82 1.08 3.57 -0.16
C VAL A 82 0.96 3.70 1.35
N ILE A 83 1.32 2.64 2.08
CA ILE A 83 1.32 2.58 3.54
C ILE A 83 2.75 2.74 4.02
N LEU A 84 2.94 3.66 4.96
CA LEU A 84 4.22 4.01 5.54
C LEU A 84 4.17 3.76 7.05
N ASP A 85 5.31 3.45 7.65
CA ASP A 85 5.46 3.40 9.09
C ASP A 85 5.68 4.81 9.69
N GLU A 86 5.87 4.88 11.01
CA GLU A 86 6.13 6.13 11.74
C GLU A 86 7.42 6.85 11.35
N ASN A 87 8.39 6.16 10.74
CA ASN A 87 9.64 6.72 10.25
C ASN A 87 9.53 7.22 8.81
N GLY A 88 8.42 6.92 8.14
CA GLY A 88 8.19 7.23 6.73
C GLY A 88 8.74 6.18 5.76
N ASP A 89 9.15 5.02 6.28
CA ASP A 89 9.56 3.87 5.48
C ASP A 89 8.34 3.14 4.93
N VAL A 90 8.51 2.47 3.80
CA VAL A 90 7.40 1.83 3.08
C VAL A 90 7.08 0.48 3.71
N ILE A 91 5.89 0.35 4.30
CA ILE A 91 5.31 -0.94 4.68
C ILE A 91 4.86 -1.68 3.42
N THR A 92 4.03 -1.04 2.60
CA THR A 92 3.60 -1.60 1.31
C THR A 92 3.15 -0.52 0.33
N LYS A 93 3.35 -0.77 -0.96
CA LYS A 93 2.80 0.04 -2.06
C LYS A 93 1.49 -0.54 -2.62
N ASP A 94 1.11 -1.73 -2.17
CA ASP A 94 -0.09 -2.45 -2.60
C ASP A 94 -1.22 -2.33 -1.57
N GLY A 95 -1.25 -1.22 -0.82
CA GLY A 95 -2.20 -1.01 0.28
C GLY A 95 -3.65 -1.09 -0.19
N ARG A 96 -3.94 -0.71 -1.44
CA ARG A 96 -5.31 -0.80 -1.98
C ARG A 96 -5.78 -2.25 -2.04
N SER A 97 -4.93 -3.14 -2.54
CA SER A 97 -5.27 -4.56 -2.63
C SER A 97 -5.28 -5.21 -1.25
N ALA A 98 -4.33 -4.84 -0.38
CA ALA A 98 -4.26 -5.37 0.98
C ALA A 98 -5.50 -5.01 1.82
N VAL A 99 -5.93 -3.74 1.80
CA VAL A 99 -7.16 -3.28 2.46
C VAL A 99 -8.39 -4.02 1.95
N MET A 100 -8.50 -4.22 0.63
CA MET A 100 -9.63 -4.92 0.03
C MET A 100 -9.65 -6.41 0.34
N LYS A 101 -8.47 -7.02 0.50
CA LYS A 101 -8.34 -8.46 0.79
C LYS A 101 -8.68 -8.77 2.25
N ASP A 102 -8.15 -7.97 3.17
CA ASP A 102 -8.34 -8.17 4.60
C ASP A 102 -8.34 -6.82 5.35
N PRO A 103 -9.50 -6.21 5.58
CA PRO A 103 -9.61 -4.95 6.32
C PRO A 103 -9.03 -4.99 7.74
N GLU A 104 -8.97 -6.17 8.35
CA GLU A 104 -8.55 -6.35 9.75
C GLU A 104 -7.03 -6.48 9.91
N ALA A 105 -6.32 -6.73 8.81
CA ALA A 105 -4.87 -6.94 8.80
C ALA A 105 -4.03 -5.67 9.04
N PHE A 106 -4.60 -4.58 9.55
CA PHE A 106 -3.88 -3.33 9.85
C PHE A 106 -2.58 -3.60 10.63
N PRO A 107 -1.41 -3.04 10.22
CA PRO A 107 -1.21 -2.00 9.20
C PRO A 107 -0.93 -2.53 7.78
N TRP A 108 -1.38 -3.75 7.47
CA TRP A 108 -1.20 -4.42 6.19
C TRP A 108 0.26 -4.66 5.82
N THR A 109 1.05 -5.07 6.81
CA THR A 109 2.42 -5.52 6.62
C THR A 109 2.43 -6.76 5.72
N PRO A 110 3.16 -6.75 4.59
CA PRO A 110 3.32 -7.94 3.78
C PRO A 110 3.97 -9.08 4.56
N PRO A 111 3.72 -10.35 4.19
CA PRO A 111 4.45 -11.46 4.78
C PRO A 111 5.95 -11.29 4.56
N THR A 112 6.72 -11.69 5.55
CA THR A 112 8.17 -11.85 5.44
C THR A 112 8.52 -12.87 4.36
N LEU A 113 9.76 -12.83 3.89
CA LEU A 113 10.25 -13.81 2.93
C LEU A 113 10.09 -15.25 3.44
N ALA A 114 10.28 -15.47 4.75
CA ALA A 114 10.11 -16.77 5.38
C ALA A 114 8.65 -17.25 5.32
N GLU A 115 7.70 -16.38 5.66
CA GLU A 115 6.26 -16.70 5.60
C GLU A 115 5.80 -16.94 4.15
N ALA A 116 6.39 -16.23 3.18
CA ALA A 116 6.04 -16.37 1.77
C ALA A 116 6.65 -17.60 1.10
N LEU A 117 7.88 -18.00 1.48
CA LEU A 117 8.61 -19.12 0.86
C LEU A 117 8.35 -20.46 1.55
N GLY A 118 7.91 -20.46 2.81
CA GLY A 118 7.85 -21.66 3.63
C GLY A 118 9.21 -22.05 4.22
N GLU A 119 9.27 -23.24 4.82
CA GLU A 119 10.41 -23.66 5.64
C GLU A 119 11.39 -24.63 4.95
N SER A 120 10.97 -25.32 3.90
CA SER A 120 11.76 -26.34 3.20
C SER A 120 11.78 -26.13 1.68
N PHE A 121 12.92 -26.44 1.09
CA PHE A 121 13.18 -26.38 -0.34
C PHE A 121 13.82 -27.68 -0.81
N VAL A 122 13.72 -27.98 -2.10
CA VAL A 122 14.22 -29.22 -2.69
C VAL A 122 15.38 -28.93 -3.64
N ARG A 123 16.46 -29.68 -3.53
CA ARG A 123 17.58 -29.66 -4.50
C ARG A 123 17.27 -30.53 -5.71
N ALA A 124 18.05 -30.37 -6.78
CA ALA A 124 17.91 -31.17 -8.00
C ALA A 124 18.07 -32.69 -7.75
N ASP A 125 18.78 -33.09 -6.70
CA ASP A 125 18.95 -34.48 -6.29
C ASP A 125 17.80 -35.03 -5.40
N GLY A 126 16.77 -34.21 -5.16
CA GLY A 126 15.63 -34.57 -4.30
C GLY A 126 15.86 -34.37 -2.81
N SER A 127 17.06 -33.97 -2.38
CA SER A 127 17.32 -33.68 -0.97
C SER A 127 16.64 -32.38 -0.52
N GLU A 128 16.12 -32.38 0.70
CA GLU A 128 15.54 -31.19 1.30
C GLU A 128 16.60 -30.31 1.96
N VAL A 129 16.35 -29.00 1.95
CA VAL A 129 17.13 -27.99 2.68
C VAL A 129 16.17 -27.03 3.35
N SER A 130 16.42 -26.70 4.62
CA SER A 130 15.56 -25.79 5.37
C SER A 130 15.99 -24.34 5.19
N LEU A 131 15.02 -23.42 5.23
CA LEU A 131 15.28 -21.97 5.25
C LEU A 131 16.21 -21.57 6.41
N ALA A 132 16.06 -22.21 7.57
CA ALA A 132 16.92 -21.98 8.71
C ALA A 132 18.39 -22.33 8.43
N SER A 133 18.66 -23.39 7.66
CA SER A 133 20.03 -23.77 7.30
C SER A 133 20.65 -22.77 6.31
N ILE A 134 19.85 -22.23 5.38
CA ILE A 134 20.27 -21.18 4.44
C ILE A 134 20.54 -19.87 5.19
N ALA A 135 19.68 -19.50 6.14
CA ALA A 135 19.88 -18.30 6.95
C ALA A 135 21.17 -18.39 7.79
N LYS A 136 21.45 -19.55 8.39
CA LYS A 136 22.67 -19.77 9.18
C LYS A 136 23.96 -19.72 8.37
N SER A 137 23.91 -19.97 7.05
CA SER A 137 25.09 -19.91 6.21
C SER A 137 25.50 -18.47 5.83
N GLY A 138 24.64 -17.47 6.12
CA GLY A 138 24.85 -16.09 5.69
C GLY A 138 24.65 -15.88 4.19
N ALA A 139 23.99 -16.83 3.51
CA ALA A 139 23.71 -16.73 2.08
C ALA A 139 22.66 -15.64 1.79
N ASN A 140 22.90 -14.88 0.73
CA ASN A 140 21.87 -14.03 0.13
C ASN A 140 20.87 -14.91 -0.63
N VAL A 141 19.57 -14.67 -0.43
CA VAL A 141 18.49 -15.43 -1.09
C VAL A 141 17.95 -14.62 -2.27
N GLY A 142 18.02 -15.19 -3.47
CA GLY A 142 17.36 -14.68 -4.66
C GLY A 142 16.12 -15.51 -4.99
N VAL A 143 15.00 -14.84 -5.28
CA VAL A 143 13.77 -15.49 -5.74
C VAL A 143 13.57 -15.20 -7.22
N TYR A 144 13.35 -16.24 -8.02
CA TYR A 144 13.11 -16.16 -9.45
C TYR A 144 11.74 -16.75 -9.77
N PHE A 145 10.94 -16.00 -10.53
CA PHE A 145 9.66 -16.45 -11.05
C PHE A 145 9.78 -16.64 -12.56
N SER A 146 9.48 -17.84 -13.06
CA SER A 146 9.26 -18.11 -14.48
C SER A 146 7.80 -18.47 -14.71
N ALA A 147 7.23 -17.90 -15.78
CA ALA A 147 5.92 -18.27 -16.32
C ALA A 147 6.08 -19.25 -17.49
#